data_AF-X0WS30-F1
#
_entry.id   AF-X0WS30-F1
#
_cell.length_a   1.000
_cell.length_b   1.000
_cell.length_c   1.000
_cell.angle_alpha   90.00
_cell.angle_beta   90.00
_cell.angle_gamma   90.00
#
_symmetry.space_group_name_H-M   'P 1'
#
loop_
_entity.id
_entity.type
_entity.pdbx_description
1 polymer ?
#
loop_
_entity_poly.entity_id
_entity_poly.type
_entity_poly.pdbx_seq_one_letter_code
_entity_poly.pdbx_strand_id
1 'polypeptide(L)' 'MKREFDAIIVGGGPGGLAIGSLLAREGVSSAIIEKDAVLGGRYRS' A
#
# COMPACT_ATOMS: atom_id res chain seq x y z
N MET A 1 -11.30 -7.08 -16.15
CA MET A 1 -12.01 -6.92 -14.87
C MET A 1 -11.53 -5.62 -14.24
N LYS A 2 -12.44 -4.68 -13.92
CA LYS A 2 -12.07 -3.49 -13.12
C LYS A 2 -11.96 -3.93 -11.66
N ARG A 3 -10.91 -3.50 -10.96
CA ARG A 3 -10.79 -3.67 -9.51
C ARG A 3 -11.17 -2.35 -8.87
N GLU A 4 -12.13 -2.38 -7.96
CA GLU A 4 -12.54 -1.23 -7.15
C GLU A 4 -11.90 -1.37 -5.77
N PHE A 5 -11.42 -0.26 -5.24
CA PHE A 5 -10.82 -0.14 -3.92
C PHE A 5 -11.32 1.15 -3.29
N ASP A 6 -11.54 1.14 -1.98
CA ASP A 6 -11.97 2.32 -1.24
C ASP A 6 -10.85 3.37 -1.16
N ALA A 7 -9.58 2.93 -1.18
CA ALA A 7 -8.41 3.80 -1.14
C ALA A 7 -7.29 3.35 -2.09
N ILE A 8 -6.58 4.32 -2.66
CA ILE A 8 -5.33 4.09 -3.38
C ILE A 8 -4.17 4.70 -2.58
N ILE A 9 -3.17 3.89 -2.29
CA ILE A 9 -1.94 4.29 -1.61
C ILE A 9 -0.83 4.36 -2.65
N VAL A 10 -0.21 5.53 -2.79
CA VAL A 10 0.92 5.73 -3.70
C VAL A 10 2.23 5.73 -2.89
N GLY A 11 3.06 4.72 -3.11
CA GLY A 11 4.32 4.46 -2.42
C GLY A 11 4.23 3.28 -1.45
N GLY A 12 5.09 2.29 -1.63
CA GLY A 12 5.25 1.07 -0.83
C GLY A 12 6.38 1.13 0.19
N GLY A 13 6.74 2.34 0.66
CA GLY A 13 7.65 2.54 1.79
C GLY A 13 6.97 2.29 3.15
N PRO A 14 7.67 2.50 4.28
CA PRO A 14 7.11 2.21 5.61
C PRO A 14 5.78 2.90 5.89
N GLY A 15 5.64 4.17 5.49
CA GLY A 15 4.37 4.91 5.68
C GLY A 15 3.22 4.31 4.87
N GLY A 16 3.45 3.94 3.61
CA GLY A 16 2.44 3.35 2.74
C GLY A 16 2.01 1.95 3.18
N LEU A 17 2.97 1.11 3.60
CA LEU A 17 2.69 -0.20 4.16
C LEU A 17 1.98 -0.10 5.51
N ALA A 18 2.38 0.84 6.37
CA ALA A 18 1.74 1.06 7.65
C ALA A 18 0.27 1.47 7.48
N ILE A 19 -0.03 2.46 6.63
CA ILE A 19 -1.42 2.87 6.40
C ILE A 19 -2.23 1.75 5.71
N GLY A 20 -1.64 1.01 4.77
CA GLY A 20 -2.31 -0.15 4.15
C GLY A 20 -2.69 -1.22 5.18
N SER A 21 -1.82 -1.50 6.14
CA SER A 21 -2.13 -2.43 7.24
C SER A 21 -3.24 -1.90 8.15
N LEU A 22 -3.23 -0.60 8.47
CA LEU A 22 -4.28 0.03 9.26
C LEU A 22 -5.63 0.01 8.55
N LEU A 23 -5.68 0.36 7.26
CA LEU A 23 -6.90 0.30 6.45
C LEU A 23 -7.46 -1.12 6.38
N ALA A 24 -6.61 -2.12 6.19
CA ALA A 24 -7.02 -3.52 6.18
C ALA A 24 -7.65 -3.96 7.52
N ARG A 25 -7.11 -3.48 8.65
CA ARG A 25 -7.67 -3.75 9.98
C ARG A 25 -9.06 -3.14 10.18
N GLU A 26 -9.31 -1.98 9.58
CA GLU A 26 -10.61 -1.30 9.60
C GLU A 26 -11.57 -1.81 8.51
N GLY A 27 -11.20 -2.85 7.76
CA GLY A 27 -12.04 -3.42 6.69
C GLY A 27 -12.11 -2.55 5.42
N VAL A 28 -11.22 -1.57 5.28
CA VAL A 28 -11.16 -0.67 4.12
C VAL A 28 -10.27 -1.30 3.04
N SER A 29 -10.84 -1.56 1.87
CA SER A 29 -10.08 -2.13 0.76
C SER A 29 -9.13 -1.10 0.17
N SER A 30 -7.86 -1.49 -0.04
CA SER A 30 -6.87 -0.58 -0.61
C SER A 30 -5.92 -1.25 -1.59
N ALA A 31 -5.43 -0.46 -2.53
CA ALA A 31 -4.36 -0.85 -3.44
C ALA A 31 -3.12 -0.01 -3.20
N ILE A 32 -1.98 -0.68 -3.00
CA ILE A 32 -0.67 -0.03 -2.89
C ILE A 32 0.01 -0.06 -4.26
N ILE A 33 0.41 1.11 -4.74
CA ILE A 33 1.14 1.28 -6.00
C ILE A 33 2.57 1.71 -5.66
N GLU A 34 3.53 0.86 -5.99
CA GLU A 34 4.96 1.13 -5.84
C GLU A 34 5.62 1.11 -7.22
N LYS A 35 6.55 2.05 -7.44
CA LYS A 35 7.34 2.14 -8.66
C LYS A 35 8.38 1.02 -8.73
N ASP A 36 8.99 0.71 -7.60
CA ASP A 36 10.04 -0.29 -7.51
C ASP A 36 9.46 -1.71 -7.48
N ALA A 37 10.23 -2.69 -7.95
CA ALA A 37 9.84 -4.10 -7.92
C ALA A 37 9.78 -4.68 -6.49
N VAL A 38 10.29 -3.96 -5.49
CA VAL A 38 10.39 -4.39 -4.11
C VAL A 38 9.85 -3.31 -3.19
N LEU A 39 9.10 -3.73 -2.17
CA LEU A 39 8.56 -2.86 -1.14
C LEU A 39 9.64 -2.43 -0.13
N GLY A 40 9.33 -1.42 0.70
CA GLY A 40 10.21 -0.95 1.78
C GLY A 40 10.87 0.40 1.52
N GLY A 41 10.74 0.96 0.32
CA GLY A 41 11.27 2.30 0.01
C GLY A 41 12.76 2.41 0.34
N ARG A 42 13.13 3.33 1.24
CA ARG A 42 14.52 3.55 1.69
C ARG A 42 15.05 2.53 2.72
N TYR A 43 14.23 1.57 3.17
CA TYR A 43 14.52 0.65 4.27
C TYR A 43 14.67 -0.80 3.78
N ARG A 44 15.30 -0.97 2.61
CA ARG A 44 15.59 -2.28 2.01
C ARG A 44 17.02 -2.73 2.35
N SER A 45 17.22 -4.04 2.55
CA SER A 45 18.52 -4.68 2.76
C SER A 45 19.20 -5.07 1.45
#